data_AF-A0A366Y1H3-F1
#
_entry.id   AF-A0A366Y1H3-F1
#
_cell.length_a   1.000
_cell.length_b   1.000
_cell.length_c   1.000
_cell.angle_alpha   90.00
_cell.angle_beta   90.00
_cell.angle_gamma   90.00
#
_symmetry.space_group_name_H-M   'P 1'
#
loop_
_entity.id
_entity.type
_entity.pdbx_description
1 polymer ?
#
loop_
_entity_poly.entity_id
_entity_poly.type
_entity_poly.pdbx_seq_one_letter_code
_entity_poly.pdbx_strand_id
1 'polypeptide(L)' 'MYRTMKVPFSASAAAIQKLFDIRRLCAVVRNDCVQIARYYYRLGGGWITKSDLQKEVKGLYPLHSQTIQAVA' A
#
# COMPACT_ATOMS: atom_id res chain seq x y z
N MET A 1 -26.90 -2.38 -22.03
CA MET A 1 -26.07 -3.42 -21.40
C MET A 1 -24.86 -3.68 -22.30
N TYR A 2 -23.67 -3.25 -21.89
CA TYR A 2 -22.45 -3.49 -22.68
C TYR A 2 -22.14 -4.99 -22.68
N ARG A 3 -22.06 -5.60 -23.87
CA ARG A 3 -21.58 -6.97 -24.04
C ARG A 3 -20.07 -6.92 -24.16
N THR A 4 -19.35 -7.44 -23.16
CA THR A 4 -17.88 -7.50 -23.16
C THR A 4 -17.41 -8.94 -23.12
N MET A 5 -16.31 -9.22 -23.83
CA MET A 5 -15.62 -10.50 -23.76
C MET A 5 -14.70 -10.48 -22.54
N LYS A 6 -14.89 -11.43 -21.60
CA LYS A 6 -13.95 -11.61 -20.50
C LYS A 6 -12.71 -12.32 -21.04
N VAL A 7 -11.56 -11.67 -20.94
CA VAL A 7 -10.27 -12.26 -21.32
C VAL A 7 -9.40 -12.39 -20.07
N PRO A 8 -8.61 -13.48 -19.95
CA PRO A 8 -7.65 -13.60 -18.86
C PRO A 8 -6.57 -12.52 -19.00
N PHE A 9 -6.10 -12.01 -17.86
CA PHE A 9 -4.98 -11.09 -17.84
C PHE A 9 -3.70 -11.81 -18.31
N SER A 10 -2.99 -11.20 -19.25
CA SER A 10 -1.67 -11.64 -19.69
C SER A 10 -0.75 -10.43 -19.81
N ALA A 11 0.53 -10.63 -19.50
CA ALA A 11 1.56 -9.61 -19.60
C ALA A 11 2.92 -10.31 -19.80
N SER A 12 3.95 -9.55 -20.13
CA SER A 12 5.32 -10.08 -20.21
C SER A 12 5.79 -10.57 -18.84
N ALA A 13 6.70 -11.54 -18.82
CA ALA A 13 7.28 -12.06 -17.57
C ALA A 13 7.88 -10.94 -16.70
N ALA A 14 8.53 -9.95 -17.32
CA ALA A 14 9.09 -8.78 -16.64
C ALA A 14 8.00 -7.93 -15.96
N ALA A 15 6.85 -7.73 -16.61
CA ALA A 15 5.74 -6.98 -16.04
C ALA A 15 5.11 -7.76 -14.86
N ILE A 16 4.92 -9.07 -15.00
CA ILE A 16 4.41 -9.94 -13.94
C ILE A 16 5.34 -9.89 -12.72
N GLN A 17 6.66 -10.00 -12.93
CA GLN A 17 7.63 -9.92 -11.84
C GLN A 17 7.57 -8.56 -11.13
N LYS A 18 7.51 -7.46 -11.89
CA LYS A 18 7.38 -6.11 -11.34
C LYS A 18 6.12 -5.96 -10.47
N LEU A 19 5.00 -6.57 -10.87
CA LEU A 19 3.77 -6.59 -10.06
C LEU A 19 3.97 -7.33 -8.74
N PHE A 20 4.69 -8.47 -8.75
CA PHE A 20 5.02 -9.18 -7.51
C PHE A 20 5.96 -8.39 -6.60
N ASP A 21 6.93 -7.67 -7.16
CA ASP A 21 7.84 -6.82 -6.40
C ASP A 21 7.09 -5.66 -5.73
N ILE A 22 6.19 -5.00 -6.47
CA ILE A 22 5.27 -3.99 -5.92
C ILE A 22 4.41 -4.59 -4.80
N ARG A 23 3.86 -5.79 -5.01
CA ARG A 23 3.05 -6.48 -3.98
C ARG A 23 3.85 -6.74 -2.69
N ARG A 24 5.12 -7.14 -2.80
CA ARG A 24 6.00 -7.32 -1.64
C ARG A 24 6.26 -6.00 -0.93
N LEU A 25 6.53 -4.94 -1.68
CA LEU A 25 6.67 -3.58 -1.11
C LEU A 25 5.41 -3.13 -0.37
N CYS A 26 4.21 -3.37 -0.91
CA CYS A 26 2.96 -3.06 -0.22
C CYS A 26 2.82 -3.80 1.13
N ALA A 27 3.34 -5.03 1.23
CA ALA A 27 3.34 -5.76 2.51
C ALA A 27 4.27 -5.10 3.54
N VAL A 28 5.43 -4.59 3.11
CA VAL A 28 6.35 -3.82 3.96
C VAL A 28 5.69 -2.53 4.44
N VAL A 29 5.10 -1.75 3.52
CA VAL A 29 4.35 -0.53 3.83
C VAL A 29 3.29 -0.80 4.91
N ARG A 30 2.51 -1.87 4.75
CA ARG A 30 1.48 -2.25 5.72
C ARG A 30 2.07 -2.61 7.09
N ASN A 31 3.18 -3.33 7.13
CA ASN A 31 3.83 -3.66 8.40
C ASN A 31 4.28 -2.39 9.12
N ASP A 32 4.88 -1.45 8.39
CA ASP A 32 5.36 -0.19 8.95
C ASP A 32 4.19 0.69 9.44
N CYS A 33 3.07 0.73 8.69
CA CYS A 33 1.83 1.35 9.16
C CYS A 33 1.37 0.81 10.52
N VAL A 34 1.38 -0.51 10.70
CA VAL A 34 0.99 -1.15 11.96
C VAL A 34 1.98 -0.82 13.08
N GLN A 35 3.29 -0.76 12.79
CA GLN A 35 4.28 -0.37 13.79
C GLN A 35 4.10 1.08 14.24
N ILE A 36 3.91 2.01 13.31
CA ILE A 36 3.64 3.43 13.60
C ILE A 36 2.37 3.54 14.44
N ALA A 37 1.27 2.90 14.04
CA ALA A 37 0.02 2.96 14.80
C ALA A 37 0.19 2.45 16.24
N ARG A 38 0.95 1.36 16.45
CA ARG A 38 1.26 0.83 17.78
C ARG A 38 2.15 1.76 18.59
N TYR A 39 3.12 2.42 17.94
CA TYR A 39 4.00 3.39 18.59
C TYR A 39 3.18 4.56 19.16
N TYR A 40 2.31 5.17 18.36
CA TYR A 40 1.45 6.27 18.82
C TYR A 40 0.49 5.86 19.94
N TYR A 41 -0.08 4.65 19.86
CA TYR A 41 -0.91 4.13 20.94
C TYR A 41 -0.15 4.01 22.27
N ARG A 42 1.10 3.53 22.22
CA ARG A 42 1.95 3.41 23.41
C ARG A 42 2.37 4.74 24.02
N LEU A 43 2.43 5.81 23.23
CA LEU A 43 2.72 7.16 23.73
C LEU A 43 1.58 7.76 24.57
N GLY A 44 0.44 7.08 24.70
CA GLY A 44 -0.66 7.49 25.56
C GLY A 44 -1.68 8.43 24.91
N GLY A 45 -1.54 8.70 23.61
CA GLY A 45 -2.45 9.56 22.82
C GLY A 45 -3.58 8.83 22.09
N GLY A 46 -3.71 7.51 22.26
CA GLY A 46 -4.63 6.68 21.49
C GLY A 46 -4.08 6.32 20.10
N TRP A 47 -4.94 5.76 19.24
CA TRP A 47 -4.54 5.37 17.89
C TRP A 47 -4.36 6.59 16.98
N ILE A 48 -3.31 6.57 16.16
CA ILE A 48 -3.09 7.58 15.12
C ILE A 48 -4.25 7.57 14.11
N THR A 49 -4.62 8.76 13.62
CA THR A 49 -5.64 8.87 12.57
C THR A 49 -5.11 8.37 11.23
N LYS A 50 -6.02 7.95 10.33
CA LYS A 50 -5.65 7.55 8.98
C LYS A 50 -4.89 8.64 8.22
N SER A 51 -5.34 9.90 8.32
CA SER A 51 -4.70 11.02 7.63
C SER A 51 -3.29 11.29 8.13
N ASP A 52 -3.04 11.14 9.43
CA ASP A 52 -1.70 11.37 9.99
C ASP A 52 -0.78 10.19 9.70
N LEU A 53 -1.29 8.95 9.77
CA LEU A 53 -0.56 7.76 9.32
C LEU A 53 -0.12 7.88 7.86
N GLN A 54 -0.99 8.36 6.99
CA GLN A 54 -0.66 8.59 5.58
C GLN A 54 0.39 9.69 5.39
N LYS A 55 0.46 10.71 6.26
CA LYS A 55 1.52 11.72 6.23
C LYS A 55 2.86 11.14 6.63
N GLU A 56 2.90 10.34 7.70
CA GLU A 56 4.13 9.67 8.18
C GLU A 56 4.74 8.77 7.11
N VAL A 57 3.90 8.08 6.34
CA VAL A 57 4.33 7.11 5.32
C VAL A 57 4.61 7.76 3.96
N LYS A 58 4.20 9.02 3.76
CA LYS A 58 4.29 9.72 2.47
C LYS A 58 5.74 9.92 2.04
N GLY A 59 6.09 9.43 0.85
CA GLY A 59 7.40 9.64 0.25
C GLY A 59 8.50 8.69 0.75
N LEU A 60 8.19 7.76 1.66
CA LEU A 60 9.16 6.78 2.17
C LEU A 60 9.41 5.62 1.19
N TYR A 61 8.49 5.38 0.26
CA TYR A 61 8.57 4.26 -0.68
C TYR A 61 8.51 4.75 -2.12
N PRO A 62 9.18 4.05 -3.05
CA PRO A 62 9.14 4.35 -4.49
C PRO A 62 7.85 3.83 -5.14
N LEU A 63 6.70 4.14 -4.54
CA LEU A 63 5.38 3.80 -5.03
C LEU A 63 4.56 5.06 -5.30
N HIS A 64 3.63 4.98 -6.24
CA HIS A 64 2.70 6.07 -6.49
C HIS A 64 1.88 6.38 -5.23
N SER A 65 1.57 7.66 -5.01
CA SER A 65 0.86 8.13 -3.81
C SER A 65 -0.49 7.41 -3.61
N GLN A 66 -1.22 7.15 -4.69
CA GLN A 66 -2.49 6.40 -4.64
C GLN A 66 -2.30 4.97 -4.14
N THR A 67 -1.20 4.31 -4.50
CA THR A 67 -0.89 2.95 -4.02
C THR A 67 -0.67 2.97 -2.51
N ILE A 68 0.11 3.95 -2.02
CA ILE A 68 0.33 4.12 -0.57
C ILE A 68 -0.98 4.39 0.16
N GLN A 69 -1.83 5.28 -0.36
CA GLN A 69 -3.14 5.60 0.23
C GLN A 69 -4.13 4.43 0.21
N ALA A 70 -3.99 3.49 -0.73
CA ALA A 70 -4.80 2.29 -0.78
C ALA A 70 -4.34 1.22 0.23
N VAL A 71 -3.04 1.20 0.56
CA VAL A 71 -2.45 0.26 1.52
C VAL A 71 -2.59 0.73 2.97
N ALA A 72 -2.48 2.04 3.20
CA ALA A 72 -2.57 2.71 4.51
C ALA A 72 -3.96 3.29 4.79
#